data_AF-A0A2D9D673-F1
#
_entry.id   AF-A0A2D9D673-F1
#
_cell.length_a   1.000
_cell.length_b   1.000
_cell.length_c   1.000
_cell.angle_alpha   90.00
_cell.angle_beta   90.00
_cell.angle_gamma   90.00
#
_symmetry.space_group_name_H-M   'P 1'
#
loop_
_entity.id
_entity.type
_entity.pdbx_description
1 polymer ?
#
loop_
_entity_poly.entity_id
_entity_poly.type
_entity_poly.pdbx_seq_one_letter_code
_entity_poly.pdbx_strand_id
1 'polypeptide(L)'
;MKYLFFIFLIIIISCTKEVNIDIPQHQDQLVIDGLIETNLPPIVLISKSQNVYAPTDLDSYISNIINDAEVWVSNGTDSVQLELFPANNLPVGLPEIIAAKLNIKLNELSLLPISFYSTNNPLMIGEVNKQYDLRIIYNNQQYLASTTILEPTQLDDLYWQLEPETIEYGFSWARLSDPLIQNDCYKWEVKRLDTWNGKPKDEWYKTARDPYFNDRYFNGLTFDFFYENPMGRKGDTTHI
;
A
#
# COMPACT_ATOMS: atom_id res chain seq x y z
N MET A 1 71.28 -3.54 -17.57
CA MET A 1 70.54 -2.30 -17.88
C MET A 1 69.71 -2.36 -19.18
N LYS A 2 70.16 -3.05 -20.23
CA LYS A 2 69.39 -3.14 -21.52
C LYS A 2 68.06 -3.91 -21.42
N TYR A 3 67.99 -4.99 -20.63
CA TYR A 3 66.75 -5.77 -20.45
C TYR A 3 65.72 -5.12 -19.52
N LEU A 4 66.16 -4.22 -18.61
CA LEU A 4 65.27 -3.49 -17.71
C LEU A 4 64.43 -2.46 -18.46
N PHE A 5 65.00 -1.88 -19.53
CA PHE A 5 64.31 -0.92 -20.40
C PHE A 5 63.23 -1.59 -21.25
N PHE A 6 63.42 -2.86 -21.62
CA PHE A 6 62.46 -3.64 -22.41
C PHE A 6 61.23 -4.06 -21.57
N ILE A 7 61.43 -4.35 -20.28
CA ILE A 7 60.32 -4.64 -19.34
C ILE A 7 59.47 -3.38 -19.09
N PHE A 8 60.09 -2.20 -18.99
CA PHE A 8 59.37 -0.94 -18.79
C PHE A 8 58.47 -0.58 -19.97
N LEU A 9 58.84 -0.97 -21.20
CA LEU A 9 58.08 -0.68 -22.43
C LEU A 9 56.79 -1.52 -22.55
N ILE A 10 56.68 -2.64 -21.84
CA ILE A 10 55.50 -3.53 -21.88
C ILE A 10 54.38 -3.03 -20.95
N ILE A 11 54.69 -2.21 -19.95
CA ILE A 11 53.73 -1.76 -18.93
C ILE A 11 52.84 -0.61 -19.44
N ILE A 12 53.26 0.10 -20.49
CA ILE A 12 52.55 1.26 -21.05
C ILE A 12 51.50 0.91 -22.13
N ILE A 13 51.31 -0.38 -22.45
CA ILE A 13 50.33 -0.84 -23.47
C ILE A 13 49.07 -1.42 -22.80
N SER A 14 48.62 -0.83 -21.68
CA SER A 14 47.33 -1.18 -21.09
C SER A 14 46.22 -0.54 -21.90
N CYS A 15 45.63 -1.32 -22.81
CA CYS A 15 44.46 -0.93 -23.57
C CYS A 15 43.23 -1.09 -22.66
N THR A 16 42.89 -0.05 -21.90
CA THR A 16 41.63 -0.02 -21.16
C THR A 16 40.51 0.24 -22.16
N LYS A 17 39.64 -0.74 -22.37
CA LYS A 17 38.42 -0.54 -23.16
C LYS A 17 37.54 0.45 -22.39
N GLU A 18 37.34 1.65 -22.92
CA GLU A 18 36.38 2.59 -22.36
C GLU A 18 34.99 1.93 -22.36
N VAL A 19 34.46 1.70 -21.17
CA VAL A 19 33.11 1.18 -20.99
C VAL A 19 32.18 2.39 -21.06
N ASN A 20 31.67 2.67 -22.26
CA ASN A 20 30.60 3.66 -22.40
C ASN A 20 29.29 2.99 -21.97
N ILE A 21 28.82 3.32 -20.76
CA ILE A 21 27.54 2.85 -20.23
C ILE A 21 26.50 3.88 -20.66
N ASP A 22 25.75 3.56 -21.71
CA ASP A 22 24.58 4.35 -22.08
C ASP A 22 23.51 4.15 -21.00
N ILE A 23 23.40 5.11 -20.09
CA ILE A 23 22.33 5.11 -19.09
C ILE A 23 21.04 5.48 -19.84
N PRO A 24 20.02 4.60 -19.86
CA PRO A 24 18.76 4.91 -20.52
C PRO A 24 18.19 6.21 -19.92
N GLN A 25 17.81 7.14 -20.80
CA GLN A 25 17.18 8.38 -20.39
C GLN A 25 15.82 8.08 -19.75
N HIS A 26 15.56 8.66 -18.58
CA HIS A 26 14.30 8.48 -17.88
C HIS A 26 13.17 9.15 -18.68
N GLN A 27 12.08 8.42 -18.89
CA GLN A 27 10.85 8.95 -19.45
C GLN A 27 9.77 8.84 -18.38
N ASP A 28 9.22 10.00 -17.97
CA ASP A 28 8.13 10.05 -17.01
C ASP A 28 6.94 9.24 -17.51
N GLN A 29 6.44 8.34 -16.67
CA GLN A 29 5.26 7.52 -16.92
C GLN A 29 4.13 7.96 -15.99
N LEU A 30 2.89 7.83 -16.47
CA LEU A 30 1.73 8.02 -15.62
C LEU A 30 1.64 6.87 -14.61
N VAL A 31 1.47 7.21 -13.34
CA VAL A 31 1.25 6.26 -12.25
C VAL A 31 -0.17 6.46 -11.73
N ILE A 32 -0.93 5.37 -11.68
CA ILE A 32 -2.32 5.36 -11.25
C ILE A 32 -2.41 4.47 -10.01
N ASP A 33 -2.63 5.07 -8.85
CA ASP A 33 -2.90 4.36 -7.60
C ASP A 33 -4.40 4.42 -7.31
N GLY A 34 -5.10 3.35 -7.65
CA GLY A 34 -6.53 3.20 -7.43
C GLY A 34 -6.84 2.24 -6.29
N LEU A 35 -7.87 2.57 -5.50
CA LEU A 35 -8.38 1.73 -4.41
C LEU A 35 -9.91 1.73 -4.45
N ILE A 36 -10.49 0.54 -4.25
CA ILE A 36 -11.89 0.39 -3.88
C ILE A 36 -11.99 -0.75 -2.87
N GLU A 37 -12.73 -0.51 -1.78
CA GLU A 37 -12.95 -1.46 -0.70
C GLU A 37 -14.46 -1.56 -0.41
N THR A 38 -14.88 -2.67 0.19
CA THR A 38 -16.28 -2.90 0.53
C THR A 38 -16.81 -1.78 1.44
N ASN A 39 -18.00 -1.27 1.12
CA ASN A 39 -18.67 -0.17 1.82
C ASN A 39 -17.97 1.19 1.76
N LEU A 40 -16.95 1.36 0.90
CA LEU A 40 -16.27 2.64 0.67
C LEU A 40 -16.38 3.06 -0.81
N PRO A 41 -16.40 4.37 -1.10
CA PRO A 41 -16.30 4.84 -2.48
C PRO A 41 -14.89 4.60 -3.05
N PRO A 42 -14.73 4.54 -4.38
CA PRO A 42 -13.41 4.43 -4.99
C PRO A 42 -12.59 5.70 -4.75
N ILE A 43 -11.28 5.55 -4.66
CA ILE A 43 -10.33 6.65 -4.58
C ILE A 43 -9.15 6.40 -5.51
N VAL A 44 -8.71 7.44 -6.23
CA VAL A 44 -7.61 7.36 -7.18
C VAL A 44 -6.66 8.53 -6.96
N LEU A 45 -5.37 8.24 -6.83
CA LEU A 45 -4.29 9.21 -6.92
C LEU A 45 -3.57 9.02 -8.26
N ILE A 46 -3.38 10.10 -9.01
CA ILE A 46 -2.64 10.06 -10.28
C ILE A 46 -1.38 10.89 -10.11
N SER A 47 -0.23 10.32 -10.48
CA SER A 47 1.06 11.00 -10.42
C SER A 47 1.93 10.67 -11.62
N LYS A 48 3.12 11.27 -11.69
CA LYS A 48 4.17 10.91 -12.64
C LYS A 48 5.31 10.20 -11.94
N SER A 49 5.83 9.14 -12.56
CA SER A 49 7.10 8.55 -12.14
C SER A 49 8.21 9.59 -12.28
N GLN A 50 9.21 9.51 -11.41
CA GLN A 50 10.39 10.35 -11.50
C GLN A 50 11.66 9.53 -11.65
N ASN A 51 12.70 10.20 -12.16
CA ASN A 51 14.04 9.64 -12.20
C ASN A 51 14.51 9.31 -10.77
N VAL A 52 15.25 8.22 -10.60
CA VAL A 52 15.83 7.82 -9.31
C VAL A 52 16.76 8.88 -8.68
N TYR A 53 17.28 9.80 -9.51
CA TYR A 53 18.11 10.92 -9.07
C TYR A 53 17.33 12.24 -8.92
N ALA A 54 16.00 12.24 -9.09
CA ALA A 54 15.18 13.42 -8.88
C ALA A 54 15.17 13.84 -7.40
N PRO A 55 14.90 15.13 -7.09
CA PRO A 55 14.74 15.59 -5.72
C PRO A 55 13.67 14.79 -4.97
N THR A 56 13.94 14.45 -3.72
CA THR A 56 13.05 13.64 -2.88
C THR A 56 12.36 14.47 -1.80
N ASP A 57 12.30 15.79 -1.97
CA ASP A 57 11.57 16.67 -1.06
C ASP A 57 10.05 16.63 -1.33
N LEU A 58 9.27 17.06 -0.34
CA LEU A 58 7.80 16.97 -0.39
C LEU A 58 7.20 17.81 -1.51
N ASP A 59 7.73 19.01 -1.76
CA ASP A 59 7.20 19.90 -2.80
C ASP A 59 7.40 19.28 -4.19
N SER A 60 8.58 18.70 -4.43
CA SER A 60 8.87 17.95 -5.65
C SER A 60 7.92 16.76 -5.81
N TYR A 61 7.63 15.99 -4.76
CA TYR A 61 6.68 14.87 -4.83
C TYR A 61 5.26 15.34 -5.19
N ILE A 62 4.77 16.37 -4.50
CA ILE A 62 3.41 16.90 -4.69
C ILE A 62 3.25 17.51 -6.09
N SER A 63 4.30 18.13 -6.63
CA SER A 63 4.27 18.72 -7.98
C SER A 63 4.04 17.69 -9.10
N ASN A 64 4.28 16.40 -8.85
CA ASN A 64 3.99 15.34 -9.83
C ASN A 64 2.55 14.84 -9.80
N ILE A 65 1.74 15.26 -8.83
CA ILE A 65 0.34 14.83 -8.73
C ILE A 65 -0.45 15.52 -9.83
N ILE A 66 -1.23 14.72 -10.55
CA ILE A 66 -2.06 15.15 -11.69
C ILE A 66 -3.49 15.34 -11.19
N ASN A 67 -4.00 16.55 -11.41
CA ASN A 67 -5.32 16.98 -10.96
C ASN A 67 -6.23 17.45 -12.13
N ASP A 68 -5.78 17.29 -13.37
CA ASP A 68 -6.48 17.70 -14.59
C ASP A 68 -6.83 16.51 -15.51
N ALA A 69 -6.88 15.30 -14.97
CA ALA A 69 -7.39 14.11 -15.64
C ALA A 69 -8.92 13.98 -15.51
N GLU A 70 -9.55 13.40 -16.53
CA GLU A 70 -10.94 12.96 -16.49
C GLU A 70 -10.98 11.50 -16.05
N VAL A 71 -11.54 11.23 -14.87
CA VAL A 71 -11.52 9.91 -14.22
C VAL A 71 -12.93 9.38 -14.07
N TRP A 72 -13.20 8.18 -14.58
CA TRP A 72 -14.49 7.51 -14.51
C TRP A 72 -14.37 6.14 -13.88
N VAL A 73 -15.36 5.78 -13.06
CA VAL A 73 -15.53 4.42 -12.55
C VAL A 73 -16.90 3.91 -12.94
N SER A 74 -16.97 2.67 -13.40
CA SER A 74 -18.22 1.95 -13.64
C SER A 74 -18.29 0.70 -12.78
N ASN A 75 -19.48 0.40 -12.27
CA ASN A 75 -19.79 -0.83 -11.53
C ASN A 75 -20.51 -1.88 -12.42
N GLY A 76 -20.45 -1.71 -13.75
CA GLY A 76 -21.15 -2.51 -14.76
C GLY A 76 -22.61 -2.11 -15.04
N THR A 77 -23.26 -1.34 -14.15
CA THR A 77 -24.62 -0.83 -14.33
C THR A 77 -24.63 0.69 -14.47
N ASP A 78 -23.96 1.37 -13.54
CA ASP A 78 -23.79 2.82 -13.49
C ASP A 78 -22.34 3.20 -13.85
N SER A 79 -22.16 4.44 -14.29
CA SER A 79 -20.85 5.03 -14.56
C SER A 79 -20.82 6.45 -14.00
N VAL A 80 -19.82 6.75 -13.18
CA VAL A 80 -19.69 8.02 -12.46
C VAL A 80 -18.32 8.62 -12.75
N GLN A 81 -18.29 9.91 -13.06
CA GLN A 81 -17.05 10.68 -13.11
C GLN A 81 -16.63 11.03 -11.67
N LEU A 82 -15.38 10.75 -11.33
CA LEU A 82 -14.81 11.11 -10.05
C LEU A 82 -14.46 12.60 -10.02
N GLU A 83 -14.63 13.21 -8.85
CA GLU A 83 -14.30 14.60 -8.56
C GLU A 83 -13.05 14.67 -7.68
N LEU A 84 -12.37 15.81 -7.68
CA LEU A 84 -11.23 16.03 -6.79
C LEU A 84 -11.68 16.38 -5.39
N PHE A 85 -11.20 15.61 -4.42
CA PHE A 85 -11.33 15.87 -3.00
C PHE A 85 -9.97 16.20 -2.41
N PRO A 86 -9.79 17.35 -1.76
CA PRO A 86 -8.57 17.64 -1.03
C PRO A 86 -8.46 16.69 0.17
N ALA A 87 -7.23 16.40 0.62
CA ALA A 87 -6.96 15.48 1.73
C ALA A 87 -7.73 15.79 3.02
N ASN A 88 -8.08 17.06 3.25
CA ASN A 88 -8.84 17.51 4.42
C ASN A 88 -10.37 17.39 4.29
N ASN A 89 -10.88 16.95 3.13
CA ASN A 89 -12.31 16.83 2.86
C ASN A 89 -12.63 15.58 2.02
N LEU A 90 -11.97 14.46 2.31
CA LEU A 90 -12.25 13.19 1.64
C LEU A 90 -13.64 12.64 2.03
N PRO A 91 -14.29 11.83 1.17
CA PRO A 91 -15.48 11.08 1.54
C PRO A 91 -15.30 10.25 2.82
N VAL A 92 -16.38 10.06 3.57
CA VAL A 92 -16.35 9.37 4.87
C VAL A 92 -15.70 7.98 4.78
N GLY A 93 -14.83 7.66 5.74
CA GLY A 93 -14.11 6.39 5.85
C GLY A 93 -12.81 6.32 5.04
N LEU A 94 -12.64 7.14 4.00
CA LEU A 94 -11.38 7.24 3.26
C LEU A 94 -10.23 7.93 4.03
N PRO A 95 -10.44 8.96 4.87
CA PRO A 95 -9.34 9.60 5.59
C PRO A 95 -8.52 8.63 6.43
N GLU A 96 -9.16 7.69 7.12
CA GLU A 96 -8.50 6.69 7.96
C GLU A 96 -7.66 5.71 7.11
N ILE A 97 -8.19 5.27 5.97
CA ILE A 97 -7.50 4.37 5.04
C ILE A 97 -6.29 5.06 4.40
N ILE A 98 -6.45 6.31 3.95
CA ILE A 98 -5.36 7.07 3.33
C ILE A 98 -4.27 7.42 4.36
N ALA A 99 -4.65 7.85 5.57
CA ALA A 99 -3.70 8.12 6.65
C ALA A 99 -2.89 6.86 6.99
N ALA A 100 -3.55 5.70 7.08
CA ALA A 100 -2.88 4.42 7.32
C ALA A 100 -1.92 4.05 6.18
N LYS A 101 -2.34 4.20 4.91
CA LYS A 101 -1.49 3.91 3.73
C LYS A 101 -0.26 4.81 3.64
N LEU A 102 -0.40 6.09 3.99
CA LEU A 102 0.71 7.04 4.04
C LEU A 102 1.53 6.93 5.33
N ASN A 103 1.08 6.13 6.31
CA ASN A 103 1.68 5.95 7.62
C ASN A 103 1.87 7.29 8.36
N ILE A 104 0.85 8.14 8.32
CA ILE A 104 0.78 9.45 8.99
C ILE A 104 -0.49 9.53 9.86
N LYS A 105 -0.54 10.53 10.74
CA LYS A 105 -1.74 10.77 11.53
C LYS A 105 -2.84 11.45 10.73
N LEU A 106 -4.09 11.26 11.16
CA LEU A 106 -5.25 11.88 10.50
C LEU A 106 -5.17 13.42 10.47
N ASN A 107 -4.66 14.03 11.55
CA ASN A 107 -4.47 15.49 11.59
C ASN A 107 -3.30 15.98 10.72
N GLU A 108 -2.34 15.12 10.39
CA GLU A 108 -1.25 15.42 9.46
C GLU A 108 -1.72 15.29 8.01
N LEU A 109 -2.57 14.30 7.70
CA LEU A 109 -3.20 14.15 6.39
C LEU A 109 -3.94 15.42 5.96
N SER A 110 -4.72 16.02 6.87
CA SER A 110 -5.47 17.25 6.61
C SER A 110 -4.60 18.47 6.29
N LEU A 111 -3.28 18.39 6.51
CA LEU A 111 -2.33 19.46 6.21
C LEU A 111 -1.62 19.25 4.87
N LEU A 112 -1.75 18.07 4.25
CA LEU A 112 -1.10 17.79 2.97
C LEU A 112 -1.84 18.50 1.83
N PRO A 113 -1.14 19.29 1.00
CA PRO A 113 -1.74 19.95 -0.15
C PRO A 113 -1.87 18.99 -1.34
N ILE A 114 -2.51 17.84 -1.10
CA ILE A 114 -2.77 16.80 -2.10
C ILE A 114 -4.27 16.61 -2.27
N SER A 115 -4.69 16.24 -3.48
CA SER A 115 -6.08 15.92 -3.81
C SER A 115 -6.15 14.54 -4.43
N PHE A 116 -7.31 13.91 -4.27
CA PHE A 116 -7.60 12.57 -4.75
C PHE A 116 -8.89 12.59 -5.55
N TYR A 117 -8.97 11.78 -6.60
CA TYR A 117 -10.22 11.57 -7.33
C TYR A 117 -11.08 10.59 -6.55
N SER A 118 -12.30 10.98 -6.20
CA SER A 118 -13.27 10.10 -5.52
C SER A 118 -14.71 10.56 -5.80
N THR A 119 -15.69 10.05 -5.06
CA THR A 119 -17.10 10.45 -5.23
C THR A 119 -17.88 10.26 -3.93
N ASN A 120 -18.91 11.08 -3.74
CA ASN A 120 -19.94 10.89 -2.72
C ASN A 120 -21.22 10.25 -3.29
N ASN A 121 -21.20 9.81 -4.55
CA ASN A 121 -22.37 9.18 -5.16
C ASN A 121 -22.61 7.79 -4.54
N PRO A 122 -23.76 7.56 -3.88
CA PRO A 122 -24.03 6.29 -3.21
C PRO A 122 -24.17 5.10 -4.17
N LEU A 123 -24.32 5.34 -5.48
CA LEU A 123 -24.32 4.28 -6.50
C LEU A 123 -22.92 3.70 -6.76
N MET A 124 -21.86 4.39 -6.30
CA MET A 124 -20.48 4.00 -6.52
C MET A 124 -19.79 3.69 -5.20
N ILE A 125 -20.37 2.75 -4.46
CA ILE A 125 -19.80 2.15 -3.25
C ILE A 125 -19.32 0.73 -3.57
N GLY A 126 -18.20 0.31 -2.98
CA GLY A 126 -17.67 -1.03 -3.13
C GLY A 126 -18.60 -2.09 -2.56
N GLU A 127 -18.95 -3.08 -3.37
CA GLU A 127 -19.80 -4.21 -3.04
C GLU A 127 -19.10 -5.52 -3.41
N VAL A 128 -19.30 -6.52 -2.58
CA VAL A 128 -18.75 -7.85 -2.77
C VAL A 128 -19.34 -8.51 -4.01
N ASN A 129 -18.53 -9.29 -4.72
CA ASN A 129 -18.83 -9.93 -5.99
C ASN A 129 -19.18 -8.97 -7.14
N LYS A 130 -18.74 -7.70 -7.06
CA LYS A 130 -18.82 -6.73 -8.16
C LYS A 130 -17.47 -6.43 -8.78
N GLN A 131 -17.46 -6.29 -10.10
CA GLN A 131 -16.35 -5.77 -10.89
C GLN A 131 -16.50 -4.26 -11.07
N TYR A 132 -15.38 -3.55 -11.00
CA TYR A 132 -15.29 -2.11 -11.21
C TYR A 132 -14.28 -1.82 -12.31
N ASP A 133 -14.67 -1.00 -13.28
CA ASP A 133 -13.83 -0.57 -14.39
C ASP A 133 -13.46 0.90 -14.24
N LEU A 134 -12.18 1.19 -14.23
CA LEU A 134 -11.59 2.51 -14.18
C LEU A 134 -11.22 2.95 -15.59
N ARG A 135 -11.66 4.14 -16.00
CA ARG A 135 -11.27 4.79 -17.24
C ARG A 135 -10.72 6.19 -16.95
N ILE A 136 -9.48 6.43 -17.35
CA ILE A 136 -8.80 7.72 -17.18
C ILE A 136 -8.48 8.29 -18.55
N ILE A 137 -8.82 9.55 -18.77
CA ILE A 137 -8.38 10.34 -19.93
C ILE A 137 -7.45 11.45 -19.43
N TYR A 138 -6.23 11.45 -19.95
CA TYR A 138 -5.21 12.46 -19.66
C TYR A 138 -4.35 12.68 -20.89
N ASN A 139 -4.09 13.94 -21.27
CA ASN A 139 -3.31 14.30 -22.46
C ASN A 139 -3.72 13.57 -23.75
N ASN A 140 -5.03 13.47 -24.01
CA ASN A 140 -5.60 12.75 -25.16
C ASN A 140 -5.27 11.25 -25.21
N GLN A 141 -4.72 10.68 -24.13
CA GLN A 141 -4.52 9.24 -23.95
C GLN A 141 -5.57 8.67 -23.02
N GLN A 142 -5.93 7.41 -23.26
CA GLN A 142 -6.89 6.68 -22.45
C GLN A 142 -6.20 5.51 -21.76
N TYR A 143 -6.46 5.37 -20.46
CA TYR A 143 -6.00 4.28 -19.62
C TYR A 143 -7.21 3.54 -19.05
N LEU A 144 -7.11 2.22 -18.99
CA LEU A 144 -8.16 1.33 -18.54
C LEU A 144 -7.60 0.38 -17.49
N ALA A 145 -8.35 0.15 -16.42
CA ALA A 145 -8.07 -0.87 -15.43
C ALA A 145 -9.38 -1.47 -14.94
N SER A 146 -9.31 -2.70 -14.44
CA SER A 146 -10.46 -3.39 -13.87
C SER A 146 -10.03 -4.09 -12.60
N THR A 147 -10.91 -4.11 -11.60
CA THR A 147 -10.72 -4.87 -10.37
C THR A 147 -12.04 -5.48 -9.91
N THR A 148 -12.00 -6.48 -9.04
CA THR A 148 -13.19 -7.14 -8.50
C THR A 148 -13.03 -7.27 -6.99
N ILE A 149 -14.09 -6.98 -6.25
CA ILE A 149 -14.15 -7.27 -4.82
C ILE A 149 -14.71 -8.68 -4.69
N LEU A 150 -13.88 -9.64 -4.28
CA LEU A 150 -14.30 -11.03 -4.08
C LEU A 150 -14.93 -11.22 -2.70
N GLU A 151 -15.70 -12.30 -2.53
CA GLU A 151 -16.23 -12.71 -1.22
C GLU A 151 -15.09 -13.00 -0.24
N PRO A 152 -14.96 -12.27 0.88
CA PRO A 152 -13.88 -12.51 1.82
C PRO A 152 -14.14 -13.78 2.62
N THR A 153 -13.12 -14.62 2.77
CA THR A 153 -13.15 -15.77 3.69
C THR A 153 -13.14 -15.26 5.14
N GLN A 154 -14.22 -15.55 5.88
CA GLN A 154 -14.34 -15.16 7.28
C GLN A 154 -13.51 -16.09 8.19
N LEU A 155 -13.06 -15.54 9.32
CA LEU A 155 -12.51 -16.35 10.40
C LEU A 155 -13.61 -17.17 11.07
N ASP A 156 -13.32 -18.43 11.36
CA ASP A 156 -14.19 -19.30 12.14
C ASP A 156 -14.22 -18.84 13.61
N ASP A 157 -13.04 -18.52 14.16
CA ASP A 157 -12.86 -18.04 15.52
C ASP A 157 -11.76 -16.96 15.58
N LEU A 158 -11.89 -16.03 16.53
CA LEU A 158 -10.89 -15.02 16.87
C LEU A 158 -10.91 -14.78 18.38
N TYR A 159 -9.79 -15.05 19.06
CA TYR A 159 -9.70 -14.91 20.52
C TYR A 159 -8.29 -14.52 20.99
N TRP A 160 -8.20 -13.93 22.17
CA TRP A 160 -6.91 -13.63 22.80
C TRP A 160 -6.59 -14.68 23.86
N GLN A 161 -5.34 -15.15 23.88
CA GLN A 161 -4.87 -16.13 24.84
C GLN A 161 -3.58 -15.66 25.52
N LEU A 162 -3.60 -15.64 26.85
CA LEU A 162 -2.45 -15.33 27.69
C LEU A 162 -1.34 -16.37 27.49
N GLU A 163 -0.09 -15.91 27.43
CA GLU A 163 1.07 -16.79 27.46
C GLU A 163 1.28 -17.30 28.89
N PRO A 164 1.41 -18.63 29.12
CA PRO A 164 1.38 -19.23 30.46
C PRO A 164 2.38 -18.66 31.48
N GLU A 165 3.49 -18.09 31.01
CA GLU A 165 4.57 -17.56 31.85
C GLU A 165 4.46 -16.04 32.10
N THR A 166 3.40 -15.39 31.61
CA THR A 166 3.21 -13.95 31.75
C THR A 166 1.83 -13.60 32.28
N ILE A 167 1.69 -12.40 32.84
CA ILE A 167 0.40 -11.86 33.33
C ILE A 167 -0.19 -10.79 32.41
N GLU A 168 0.59 -10.29 31.45
CA GLU A 168 0.25 -9.15 30.59
C GLU A 168 0.42 -9.46 29.10
N TYR A 169 1.05 -10.58 28.73
CA TYR A 169 1.40 -10.90 27.36
C TYR A 169 0.68 -12.15 26.87
N GLY A 170 0.35 -12.15 25.59
CA GLY A 170 -0.41 -13.22 24.97
C GLY A 170 -0.53 -12.97 23.47
N PHE A 171 -1.13 -13.93 22.80
CA PHE A 171 -1.30 -13.89 21.35
C PHE A 171 -2.77 -13.77 20.98
N SER A 172 -3.02 -13.09 19.87
CA SER A 172 -4.33 -13.15 19.21
C SER A 172 -4.31 -14.39 18.33
N TRP A 173 -5.16 -15.35 18.65
CA TRP A 173 -5.38 -16.58 17.92
C TRP A 173 -6.58 -16.45 17.01
N ALA A 174 -6.49 -17.09 15.86
CA ALA A 174 -7.55 -17.17 14.87
C ALA A 174 -7.65 -18.59 14.31
N ARG A 175 -8.85 -18.98 13.92
CA ARG A 175 -9.12 -20.20 13.17
C ARG A 175 -9.67 -19.85 11.80
N LEU A 176 -9.07 -20.41 10.75
CA LEU A 176 -9.47 -20.17 9.36
C LEU A 176 -9.78 -21.50 8.68
N SER A 177 -10.93 -21.56 8.01
CA SER A 177 -11.28 -22.62 7.06
C SER A 177 -11.18 -22.08 5.63
N ASP A 178 -10.10 -22.40 4.94
CA ASP A 178 -9.84 -21.91 3.60
C ASP A 178 -10.72 -22.64 2.55
N PRO A 179 -11.38 -21.94 1.59
CA PRO A 179 -12.26 -22.57 0.62
C PRO A 179 -11.50 -23.25 -0.53
N LEU A 180 -11.76 -24.55 -0.75
CA LEU A 180 -11.05 -25.38 -1.75
C LEU A 180 -11.05 -24.86 -3.22
N ILE A 181 -12.05 -24.05 -3.59
CA ILE A 181 -12.27 -23.64 -4.98
C ILE A 181 -11.66 -22.26 -5.27
N GLN A 182 -11.44 -21.44 -4.23
CA GLN A 182 -10.94 -20.09 -4.38
C GLN A 182 -9.41 -20.10 -4.32
N ASN A 183 -8.77 -19.07 -4.88
CA ASN A 183 -7.34 -18.83 -4.67
C ASN A 183 -7.25 -17.57 -3.81
N ASP A 184 -7.08 -17.76 -2.51
CA ASP A 184 -7.16 -16.66 -1.57
C ASP A 184 -5.77 -16.09 -1.25
N CYS A 185 -5.73 -14.77 -1.13
CA CYS A 185 -4.59 -14.03 -0.60
C CYS A 185 -5.05 -13.24 0.61
N TYR A 186 -4.36 -13.44 1.72
CA TYR A 186 -4.72 -12.88 3.01
C TYR A 186 -3.75 -11.78 3.40
N LYS A 187 -4.29 -10.73 4.03
CA LYS A 187 -3.55 -9.66 4.69
C LYS A 187 -3.98 -9.61 6.15
N TRP A 188 -3.02 -9.69 7.07
CA TRP A 188 -3.28 -9.62 8.51
C TRP A 188 -2.79 -8.32 9.10
N GLU A 189 -3.69 -7.65 9.81
CA GLU A 189 -3.38 -6.45 10.54
C GLU A 189 -4.01 -6.49 11.93
N VAL A 190 -3.33 -5.85 12.88
CA VAL A 190 -3.70 -5.82 14.29
C VAL A 190 -3.84 -4.37 14.73
N LYS A 191 -4.83 -4.09 15.58
CA LYS A 191 -5.03 -2.80 16.23
C LYS A 191 -5.47 -3.05 17.67
N ARG A 192 -4.78 -2.47 18.67
CA ARG A 192 -5.30 -2.52 20.04
C ARG A 192 -6.43 -1.52 20.17
N LEU A 193 -7.51 -1.97 20.80
CA LEU A 193 -8.68 -1.15 21.04
C LEU A 193 -8.59 -0.38 22.37
N ASP A 194 -7.61 -0.70 23.22
CA ASP A 194 -7.41 -0.01 24.49
C ASP A 194 -7.03 1.46 24.33
N THR A 195 -7.27 2.21 25.40
CA THR A 195 -6.81 3.59 25.54
C THR A 195 -5.65 3.72 26.52
N TRP A 196 -4.76 4.68 26.28
CA TRP A 196 -3.73 5.14 27.20
C TRP A 196 -3.84 6.66 27.35
N ASN A 197 -3.95 7.17 28.59
CA ASN A 197 -4.19 8.59 28.87
C ASN A 197 -5.37 9.19 28.09
N GLY A 198 -6.47 8.45 27.97
CA GLY A 198 -7.69 8.88 27.28
C GLY A 198 -7.58 8.94 25.75
N LYS A 199 -6.50 8.43 25.15
CA LYS A 199 -6.33 8.32 23.70
C LYS A 199 -6.19 6.85 23.28
N PRO A 200 -6.65 6.44 22.08
CA PRO A 200 -6.35 5.12 21.56
C PRO A 200 -4.85 4.83 21.59
N LYS A 201 -4.44 3.63 22.02
CA LYS A 201 -3.02 3.23 21.98
C LYS A 201 -2.49 3.23 20.55
N ASP A 202 -3.35 2.85 19.61
CA ASP A 202 -3.08 2.74 18.18
C ASP A 202 -4.11 3.52 17.36
N GLU A 203 -3.61 4.34 16.43
CA GLU A 203 -4.45 5.17 15.58
C GLU A 203 -5.03 4.38 14.40
N TRP A 204 -4.21 3.53 13.76
CA TRP A 204 -4.60 2.65 12.65
C TRP A 204 -4.14 1.20 12.88
N TYR A 205 -4.64 0.30 12.05
CA TYR A 205 -4.20 -1.09 11.96
C TYR A 205 -2.75 -1.18 11.51
N LYS A 206 -1.99 -2.12 12.06
CA LYS A 206 -0.60 -2.37 11.66
C LYS A 206 -0.43 -3.80 11.20
N THR A 207 0.36 -3.98 10.16
CA THR A 207 0.76 -5.29 9.69
C THR A 207 1.62 -6.02 10.72
N ALA A 208 1.35 -7.32 10.90
CA ALA A 208 2.21 -8.22 11.67
C ALA A 208 3.52 -8.54 10.91
N ARG A 209 4.40 -9.38 11.49
CA ARG A 209 5.49 -10.02 10.74
C ARG A 209 4.88 -10.93 9.66
N ASP A 210 5.40 -10.85 8.44
CA ASP A 210 4.91 -11.60 7.26
C ASP A 210 3.37 -11.53 7.09
N PRO A 211 2.82 -10.31 6.96
CA PRO A 211 1.37 -10.07 7.04
C PRO A 211 0.62 -10.51 5.78
N TYR A 212 1.33 -10.81 4.69
CA TYR A 212 0.77 -11.18 3.39
C TYR A 212 1.13 -12.63 3.08
N PHE A 213 0.14 -13.45 2.78
CA PHE A 213 0.36 -14.81 2.28
C PHE A 213 -0.80 -15.27 1.40
N ASN A 214 -0.53 -16.28 0.57
CA ASN A 214 -1.55 -16.96 -0.21
C ASN A 214 -1.79 -18.38 0.32
N ASP A 215 -2.91 -18.94 -0.08
CA ASP A 215 -3.42 -20.26 0.28
C ASP A 215 -2.67 -21.44 -0.37
N ARG A 216 -1.65 -21.21 -1.20
CA ARG A 216 -1.00 -22.27 -2.01
C ARG A 216 -0.64 -23.54 -1.23
N TYR A 217 -0.29 -23.42 0.06
CA TYR A 217 0.12 -24.54 0.91
C TYR A 217 -0.95 -25.02 1.91
N PHE A 218 -2.07 -24.31 2.02
CA PHE A 218 -3.16 -24.65 2.95
C PHE A 218 -4.56 -24.60 2.32
N ASN A 219 -4.64 -24.54 0.99
CA ASN A 219 -5.90 -24.45 0.26
C ASN A 219 -6.84 -25.61 0.64
N GLY A 220 -8.06 -25.28 1.07
CA GLY A 220 -9.04 -26.26 1.53
C GLY A 220 -8.81 -26.83 2.93
N LEU A 221 -7.83 -26.33 3.69
CA LEU A 221 -7.54 -26.77 5.06
C LEU A 221 -8.18 -25.83 6.09
N THR A 222 -8.45 -26.40 7.26
CA THR A 222 -8.78 -25.66 8.47
C THR A 222 -7.59 -25.70 9.43
N PHE A 223 -7.15 -24.55 9.92
CA PHE A 223 -6.03 -24.47 10.85
C PHE A 223 -6.18 -23.31 11.84
N ASP A 224 -5.56 -23.47 13.00
CA ASP A 224 -5.42 -22.44 14.01
C ASP A 224 -4.03 -21.79 13.87
N PHE A 225 -3.98 -20.47 14.02
CA PHE A 225 -2.76 -19.67 13.89
C PHE A 225 -2.84 -18.46 14.82
N PHE A 226 -1.70 -17.85 15.09
CA PHE A 226 -1.62 -16.72 16.00
C PHE A 226 -0.71 -15.63 15.47
N TYR A 227 -0.93 -14.39 15.92
CA TYR A 227 -0.04 -13.27 15.66
C TYR A 227 0.45 -12.61 16.94
N GLU A 228 1.71 -12.21 16.88
CA GLU A 228 2.31 -11.29 17.84
C GLU A 228 1.81 -9.87 17.61
N ASN A 229 1.90 -9.05 18.65
CA ASN A 229 1.63 -7.62 18.53
C ASN A 229 2.83 -6.94 17.83
N PRO A 230 2.66 -6.36 16.62
CA PRO A 230 3.76 -5.70 15.90
C PRO A 230 4.16 -4.35 16.51
N MET A 231 3.41 -3.84 17.48
CA MET A 231 3.65 -2.52 18.04
C MET A 231 4.66 -2.58 19.19
N GLY A 232 5.59 -1.63 19.17
CA GLY A 232 6.52 -1.42 20.27
C GLY A 232 5.82 -1.23 21.61
N ARG A 233 6.49 -1.68 22.67
CA ARG A 233 6.00 -1.66 24.05
C ARG A 233 5.97 -0.23 24.60
N LYS A 234 4.94 0.54 24.26
CA LYS A 234 4.74 1.90 24.78
C LYS A 234 4.49 1.83 26.30
N GLY A 235 5.46 2.26 27.10
CA GLY A 235 5.35 2.35 28.57
C GLY A 235 5.93 1.16 29.34
N ASP A 236 6.64 0.23 28.68
CA ASP A 236 7.29 -0.89 29.36
C ASP A 236 8.61 -0.43 30.02
N THR A 237 8.65 -0.45 31.35
CA THR A 237 9.82 -0.16 32.18
C THR A 237 10.60 -1.41 32.58
N THR A 238 10.20 -2.61 32.14
CA THR A 238 10.75 -3.88 32.63
C THR A 238 11.96 -4.39 31.86
N HIS A 239 12.39 -3.67 30.82
CA HIS A 239 13.68 -3.89 30.16
C HIS A 239 14.41 -2.56 29.98
N ILE A 240 15.23 -2.22 30.98
CA ILE A 240 16.34 -1.25 30.90
C ILE A 240 17.64 -2.05 31.00
#